data_AF-A0A2A4IU59-F1
#
_entry.id   AF-A0A2A4IU59-F1
#
_cell.length_a   1.000
_cell.length_b   1.000
_cell.length_c   1.000
_cell.angle_alpha   90.00
_cell.angle_beta   90.00
_cell.angle_gamma   90.00
#
_symmetry.space_group_name_H-M   'P 1'
#
loop_
_entity.id
_entity.type
_entity.pdbx_description
1 polymer ?
#
loop_
_entity_poly.entity_id
_entity_poly.type
_entity_poly.pdbx_seq_one_letter_code
_entity_poly.pdbx_strand_id
1 'polypeptide(L)'
;MNLADNEQKARSVDSLLNYETVKYYGAEAYEVVSYREAIVNYQKEEFKSLITLNMLNTLQNIIICSGLMAGSLLCVSMVVKTNELTVGDYVLFASYIVQLYVPLNWFGTYYRAIQKNFVDMENMFDLMRVDSDVRDAIGAPDLLVRRGAIEFKHVSFGYGPERLVLSNVSFKVPPGSTVALVGPSGAGKSTIMRLLFRFYDVNEGAVLVDGQDVRTVTQASLRANIGVVPQDTVLFNNTVRYNIQYGKLTAPAADIISAAKNADIHDRILTFPDAYDTQVGERGLRLSGGEKQ
;
A
#
# COMPACT_ATOMS: atom_id res chain seq x y z
N MET A 1 -7.89 11.61 20.27
CA MET A 1 -6.70 10.76 20.47
C MET A 1 -5.96 10.46 19.16
N ASN A 2 -6.48 9.67 18.21
CA ASN A 2 -5.73 9.29 16.99
C ASN A 2 -5.21 10.48 16.16
N LEU A 3 -6.00 11.54 16.01
CA LEU A 3 -5.57 12.75 15.29
C LEU A 3 -4.39 13.45 15.98
N ALA A 4 -4.45 13.61 17.30
CA ALA A 4 -3.40 14.25 18.09
C ALA A 4 -2.12 13.38 18.16
N ASP A 5 -2.25 12.05 18.19
CA ASP A 5 -1.12 11.11 18.09
C ASP A 5 -0.41 11.24 16.74
N ASN A 6 -1.18 11.27 15.64
CA ASN A 6 -0.63 11.46 14.30
C ASN A 6 0.06 12.82 14.15
N GLU A 7 -0.54 13.89 14.66
CA GLU A 7 0.03 15.25 14.60
C GLU A 7 1.35 15.34 15.38
N GLN A 8 1.38 14.79 16.61
CA GLN A 8 2.60 14.76 17.44
C GLN A 8 3.72 13.97 16.76
N LYS A 9 3.44 12.79 16.21
CA LYS A 9 4.42 11.97 15.48
C LYS A 9 4.88 12.66 14.20
N ALA A 10 3.96 13.19 13.39
CA ALA A 10 4.29 13.86 12.15
C ALA A 10 5.21 15.06 12.39
N ARG A 11 4.90 15.89 13.38
CA ARG A 11 5.74 17.06 13.74
C ARG A 11 7.12 16.64 14.25
N SER A 12 7.22 15.59 15.06
CA SER A 12 8.52 15.07 15.50
C SER A 12 9.36 14.58 14.32
N VAL A 13 8.75 13.84 13.39
CA VAL A 13 9.46 13.29 12.23
C VAL A 13 9.90 14.41 11.29
N ASP A 14 9.03 15.39 11.01
CA ASP A 14 9.33 16.50 10.11
C ASP A 14 10.49 17.37 10.64
N SER A 15 10.47 17.69 11.94
CA SER A 15 11.53 18.48 12.59
C SER A 15 12.89 17.75 12.54
N LEU A 16 12.90 16.43 12.74
CA LEU A 16 14.11 15.61 12.72
C LEU A 16 14.64 15.36 11.30
N LEU A 17 13.76 15.16 10.32
CA LEU A 17 14.17 15.02 8.92
C LEU A 17 14.74 16.32 8.36
N ASN A 18 14.19 17.46 8.78
CA ASN A 18 14.61 18.79 8.33
C ASN A 18 15.62 19.46 9.28
N TYR A 19 16.46 18.67 9.97
CA TYR A 19 17.38 19.20 10.99
C TYR A 19 18.30 20.32 10.46
N GLU A 20 18.74 20.22 9.21
CA GLU A 20 19.59 21.25 8.57
C GLU A 20 18.85 22.58 8.45
N THR A 21 17.60 22.55 7.97
CA THR A 21 16.75 23.73 7.86
C THR A 21 16.53 24.37 9.23
N VAL A 22 16.21 23.57 10.25
CA VAL A 22 16.03 24.07 11.62
C VAL A 22 17.30 24.75 12.12
N LYS A 23 18.49 24.19 11.82
CA LYS A 23 19.79 24.78 12.17
C LYS A 23 20.14 26.02 11.35
N TYR A 24 19.85 26.05 10.06
CA TYR A 24 20.12 27.21 9.20
C TYR A 24 19.36 28.45 9.66
N TYR A 25 18.14 28.26 10.19
CA TYR A 25 17.29 29.36 10.66
C TYR A 25 17.32 29.57 12.18
N GLY A 26 18.10 28.79 12.94
CA GLY A 26 18.15 28.90 14.41
C GLY A 26 16.79 28.69 15.09
N ALA A 27 15.94 27.82 14.51
CA ALA A 27 14.55 27.64 14.90
C ALA A 27 14.35 26.59 15.99
N GLU A 28 15.40 26.14 16.70
CA GLU A 28 15.31 25.02 17.64
C GLU A 28 14.33 25.29 18.78
N ALA A 29 14.35 26.50 19.35
CA ALA A 29 13.46 26.87 20.43
C ALA A 29 11.98 26.86 19.98
N TYR A 30 11.72 27.31 18.74
CA TYR A 30 10.40 27.31 18.15
C TYR A 30 9.88 25.88 17.96
N GLU A 31 10.70 24.99 17.40
CA GLU A 31 10.35 23.58 17.19
C GLU A 31 10.07 22.86 18.50
N VAL A 32 10.87 23.10 19.55
CA VAL A 32 10.66 22.52 20.89
C VAL A 32 9.34 22.99 21.51
N VAL A 33 9.00 24.27 21.40
CA VAL A 33 7.73 24.82 21.92
C VAL A 33 6.55 24.25 21.13
N SER A 34 6.64 24.29 19.81
CA SER A 34 5.64 23.74 18.88
C SER A 34 5.38 22.26 19.11
N TYR A 35 6.42 21.47 19.35
CA TYR A 35 6.29 20.04 19.66
C TYR A 35 5.71 19.81 21.06
N ARG A 36 6.10 20.62 22.05
CA ARG A 36 5.51 20.58 23.40
C ARG A 36 4.01 20.82 23.36
N GLU A 37 3.53 21.79 22.58
CA GLU A 37 2.09 22.05 22.43
C GLU A 37 1.34 20.83 21.88
N ALA A 38 1.90 20.18 20.85
CA ALA A 38 1.33 18.96 20.30
C ALA A 38 1.29 17.81 21.33
N ILE A 39 2.35 17.63 22.12
CA ILE A 39 2.39 16.65 23.22
C ILE A 39 1.32 16.97 24.27
N VAL A 40 1.18 18.22 24.70
CA VAL A 40 0.19 18.61 25.71
C VAL A 40 -1.23 18.34 25.22
N ASN A 41 -1.52 18.60 23.94
CA ASN A 41 -2.81 18.27 23.34
C ASN A 41 -3.04 16.76 23.28
N TYR A 42 -2.04 15.97 22.89
CA TYR A 42 -2.10 14.51 22.94
C TYR A 42 -2.37 14.01 24.37
N GLN A 43 -1.62 14.49 25.36
CA GLN A 43 -1.77 14.10 26.77
C GLN A 43 -3.16 14.42 27.33
N LYS A 44 -3.76 15.56 26.97
CA LYS A 44 -5.14 15.88 27.37
C LYS A 44 -6.14 14.86 26.85
N GLU A 45 -6.00 14.44 25.60
CA GLU A 45 -6.88 13.47 24.96
C GLU A 45 -6.63 12.04 25.46
N GLU A 46 -5.37 11.67 25.68
CA GLU A 46 -4.99 10.40 26.30
C GLU A 46 -5.51 10.29 27.73
N PHE A 47 -5.37 11.35 28.53
CA PHE A 47 -5.89 11.39 29.89
C PHE A 47 -7.41 11.20 29.95
N LYS A 48 -8.16 11.87 29.07
CA LYS A 48 -9.61 11.64 28.94
C LYS A 48 -9.91 10.17 28.61
N SER A 49 -9.20 9.60 27.65
CA SER A 49 -9.36 8.18 27.24
C SER A 49 -9.10 7.22 28.41
N LEU A 50 -8.02 7.44 29.15
CA LEU A 50 -7.65 6.64 30.33
C LEU A 50 -8.65 6.79 31.47
N ILE A 51 -9.13 8.01 31.75
CA ILE A 51 -10.17 8.23 32.76
C ILE A 51 -11.44 7.49 32.37
N THR A 52 -11.90 7.61 31.12
CA THR A 52 -13.13 6.92 30.69
C THR A 52 -12.99 5.40 30.80
N LEU A 53 -11.81 4.86 30.46
CA LEU A 53 -11.52 3.43 30.63
C LEU A 53 -11.52 3.02 32.11
N ASN A 54 -10.88 3.79 32.99
CA ASN A 54 -10.82 3.51 34.42
C ASN A 54 -12.20 3.66 35.09
N MET A 55 -13.00 4.63 34.67
CA MET A 55 -14.40 4.77 35.10
C MET A 55 -15.20 3.53 34.71
N LEU A 56 -15.06 3.05 33.47
CA LEU A 56 -15.72 1.83 33.00
C LEU A 56 -15.29 0.61 33.82
N ASN A 57 -13.98 0.41 34.06
CA ASN A 57 -13.47 -0.68 34.89
C ASN A 57 -13.96 -0.59 36.35
N THR A 58 -14.00 0.61 36.91
CA THR A 58 -14.47 0.85 38.28
C THR A 58 -15.96 0.51 38.41
N LEU A 59 -16.77 0.96 37.45
CA LEU A 59 -18.21 0.71 37.44
C LEU A 59 -18.52 -0.78 37.28
N GLN A 60 -17.76 -1.47 36.42
CA GLN A 60 -17.82 -2.93 36.30
C GLN A 60 -17.50 -3.60 37.63
N ASN A 61 -16.36 -3.27 38.25
CA ASN A 61 -15.94 -3.81 39.56
C ASN A 61 -17.00 -3.62 40.64
N ILE A 62 -17.64 -2.45 40.71
CA ILE A 62 -18.74 -2.20 41.67
C ILE A 62 -19.91 -3.15 41.43
N ILE A 63 -20.32 -3.36 40.18
CA ILE A 63 -21.42 -4.27 39.82
C ILE A 63 -21.11 -5.71 40.22
N ILE A 64 -19.87 -6.18 39.99
CA ILE A 64 -19.49 -7.57 40.31
C ILE A 64 -19.35 -7.76 41.81
N CYS A 65 -18.68 -6.85 42.50
CA CYS A 65 -18.51 -6.95 43.95
C CYS A 65 -19.87 -6.92 44.66
N SER A 66 -20.80 -6.05 44.22
CA SER A 66 -22.15 -6.00 44.77
C SER A 66 -22.96 -7.26 44.43
N GLY A 67 -22.86 -7.78 43.20
CA GLY A 67 -23.52 -9.02 42.79
C GLY A 67 -22.99 -10.25 43.54
N LEU A 68 -21.68 -10.37 43.68
CA LEU A 68 -21.02 -11.43 44.44
C LEU A 68 -21.39 -11.35 45.92
N MET A 69 -21.39 -10.14 46.50
CA MET A 69 -21.78 -9.93 47.89
C MET A 69 -23.24 -10.32 48.12
N ALA A 70 -24.17 -9.84 47.29
CA ALA A 70 -25.59 -10.19 47.41
C ALA A 70 -25.82 -11.70 47.22
N GLY A 71 -25.21 -12.30 46.19
CA GLY A 71 -25.31 -13.74 45.94
C GLY A 71 -24.71 -14.60 47.06
N SER A 72 -23.57 -14.18 47.61
CA SER A 72 -22.93 -14.85 48.74
C SER A 72 -23.80 -14.79 50.00
N LEU A 73 -24.41 -13.64 50.29
CA LEU A 73 -25.27 -13.47 51.46
C LEU A 73 -26.55 -14.30 51.33
N LEU A 74 -27.12 -14.40 50.12
CA LEU A 74 -28.26 -15.28 49.83
C LEU A 74 -27.90 -16.75 50.00
N CYS A 75 -26.79 -17.21 49.41
CA CYS A 75 -26.31 -18.59 49.55
C CYS A 75 -26.05 -18.94 51.02
N VAL A 76 -25.36 -18.07 51.76
CA VAL A 76 -25.13 -18.26 53.21
C VAL A 76 -26.45 -18.32 53.98
N SER A 77 -27.42 -17.48 53.65
CA SER A 77 -28.74 -17.51 54.30
C SER A 77 -29.49 -18.81 54.04
N MET A 78 -29.38 -19.39 52.84
CA MET A 78 -30.03 -20.66 52.48
C MET A 78 -29.34 -21.87 53.11
N VAL A 79 -28.01 -21.84 53.22
CA VAL A 79 -27.22 -22.86 53.93
C VAL A 79 -27.55 -22.86 55.42
N VAL A 80 -27.62 -21.69 56.06
CA VAL A 80 -27.79 -21.58 57.52
C VAL A 80 -29.26 -21.68 57.97
N LYS A 81 -30.22 -21.13 57.21
CA LYS A 81 -31.64 -21.07 57.64
C LYS A 81 -32.51 -22.19 57.07
N THR A 82 -32.28 -22.59 55.82
CA THR A 82 -33.14 -23.54 55.10
C THR A 82 -32.57 -24.96 55.08
N ASN A 83 -31.27 -25.13 55.36
CA ASN A 83 -30.55 -26.42 55.33
C ASN A 83 -30.65 -27.17 53.98
N GLU A 84 -31.00 -26.46 52.90
CA GLU A 84 -31.17 -27.02 51.55
C GLU A 84 -29.85 -27.10 50.77
N LEU A 85 -28.83 -26.33 51.18
CA LEU A 85 -27.55 -26.20 50.48
C LEU A 85 -26.37 -26.56 51.40
N THR A 86 -25.31 -27.10 50.81
CA THR A 86 -24.06 -27.45 51.51
C THR A 86 -23.01 -26.34 51.42
N VAL A 87 -21.96 -26.42 52.25
CA VAL A 87 -20.79 -25.52 52.17
C VAL A 87 -20.04 -25.68 50.83
N GLY A 88 -20.11 -26.86 50.21
CA GLY A 88 -19.55 -27.11 48.87
C GLY A 88 -20.26 -26.29 47.79
N ASP A 89 -21.58 -26.14 47.90
CA ASP A 89 -22.39 -25.38 46.93
C ASP A 89 -22.07 -23.89 46.94
N TYR A 90 -21.68 -23.34 48.10
CA TYR A 90 -21.17 -21.98 48.21
C TYR A 90 -19.86 -21.78 47.43
N VAL A 91 -18.91 -22.71 47.60
CA VAL A 91 -17.62 -22.65 46.88
C VAL A 91 -17.86 -22.81 45.37
N LEU A 92 -18.78 -23.70 44.97
CA LEU A 92 -19.20 -23.86 43.57
C LEU A 92 -19.79 -22.56 43.01
N PHE A 93 -20.74 -21.93 43.72
CA PHE A 93 -21.34 -20.66 43.32
C PHE A 93 -20.27 -19.57 43.11
N ALA A 94 -19.39 -19.38 44.09
CA ALA A 94 -18.33 -18.38 44.01
C ALA A 94 -17.39 -18.65 42.82
N SER A 95 -17.02 -19.91 42.58
CA SER A 95 -16.16 -20.29 41.48
C SER A 95 -16.80 -20.04 40.10
N TYR A 96 -18.09 -20.34 39.94
CA TYR A 96 -18.83 -20.13 38.69
C TYR A 96 -19.06 -18.65 38.37
N ILE A 97 -19.35 -17.82 39.39
CA ILE A 97 -19.48 -16.37 39.19
C ILE A 97 -18.16 -15.77 38.69
N VAL A 98 -17.02 -16.17 39.25
CA VAL A 98 -15.71 -15.68 38.80
C VAL A 98 -15.40 -16.17 37.37
N GLN A 99 -15.66 -17.44 37.05
CA GLN A 99 -15.46 -17.98 35.69
C GLN A 99 -16.33 -17.27 34.66
N LEU A 100 -17.57 -16.92 35.01
CA LEU A 100 -18.48 -16.17 34.14
C LEU A 100 -18.00 -14.73 33.96
N TYR A 101 -17.40 -14.12 34.99
CA TYR A 101 -16.95 -12.75 34.94
C TYR A 101 -15.70 -12.53 34.08
N VAL A 102 -14.71 -13.42 34.15
CA VAL A 102 -13.44 -13.24 33.45
C VAL A 102 -13.65 -12.92 31.95
N PRO A 103 -14.44 -13.69 31.17
CA PRO A 103 -14.72 -13.36 29.76
C PRO A 103 -15.47 -12.03 29.55
N LEU A 104 -16.35 -11.65 30.47
CA LEU A 104 -17.15 -10.42 30.39
C LEU A 104 -16.28 -9.16 30.54
N ASN A 105 -15.20 -9.21 31.33
CA ASN A 105 -14.27 -8.08 31.45
C ASN A 105 -13.63 -7.74 30.09
N TRP A 106 -13.27 -8.77 29.31
CA TRP A 106 -12.68 -8.59 27.98
C TRP A 106 -13.70 -8.21 26.90
N PHE A 107 -15.00 -8.43 27.14
CA PHE A 107 -16.06 -8.20 26.16
C PHE A 107 -16.09 -6.75 25.64
N GLY A 108 -15.82 -5.75 26.48
CA GLY A 108 -15.77 -4.36 26.05
C GLY A 108 -14.62 -4.06 25.07
N THR A 109 -13.48 -4.73 25.25
CA THR A 109 -12.35 -4.64 24.31
C THR A 109 -12.67 -5.39 23.02
N TYR A 110 -13.25 -6.58 23.10
CA TYR A 110 -13.69 -7.33 21.93
C TYR A 110 -14.76 -6.59 21.13
N TYR A 111 -15.73 -5.95 21.78
CA TYR A 111 -16.77 -5.18 21.10
C TYR A 111 -16.18 -4.06 20.26
N ARG A 112 -15.24 -3.29 20.82
CA ARG A 112 -14.51 -2.25 20.07
C ARG A 112 -13.68 -2.83 18.93
N ALA A 113 -12.99 -3.95 19.16
CA ALA A 113 -12.20 -4.62 18.13
C ALA A 113 -13.07 -5.14 16.98
N ILE A 114 -14.23 -5.72 17.29
CA ILE A 114 -15.19 -6.22 16.30
C ILE A 114 -15.71 -5.06 15.45
N GLN A 115 -16.15 -3.95 16.07
CA GLN A 115 -16.62 -2.77 15.35
C GLN A 115 -15.54 -2.21 14.42
N LYS A 116 -14.29 -2.11 14.89
CA LYS A 116 -13.17 -1.68 14.07
C LYS A 116 -12.92 -2.63 12.89
N ASN A 117 -12.89 -3.94 13.15
CA ASN A 117 -12.64 -4.93 12.11
C ASN A 117 -13.74 -4.96 11.04
N PHE A 118 -14.99 -4.64 11.40
CA PHE A 118 -16.07 -4.49 10.42
C PHE A 118 -15.83 -3.30 9.49
N VAL A 119 -15.39 -2.15 10.01
CA VAL A 119 -15.03 -0.99 9.19
C VAL A 119 -13.82 -1.29 8.30
N ASP A 120 -12.79 -1.92 8.84
CA ASP A 120 -11.60 -2.31 8.07
C ASP A 120 -11.96 -3.31 6.95
N MET A 121 -12.89 -4.23 7.21
CA MET A 121 -13.41 -5.19 6.24
C MET A 121 -14.26 -4.52 5.16
N GLU A 122 -15.10 -3.56 5.51
CA GLU A 122 -15.89 -2.76 4.56
C GLU A 122 -14.96 -2.03 3.57
N ASN A 123 -13.92 -1.37 4.07
CA ASN A 123 -12.90 -0.73 3.23
C ASN A 123 -12.20 -1.72 2.28
N MET A 124 -11.92 -2.95 2.74
CA MET A 124 -11.38 -4.00 1.87
C MET A 124 -12.38 -4.43 0.79
N PHE A 125 -13.66 -4.58 1.13
CA PHE A 125 -14.70 -4.90 0.16
C PHE A 125 -14.89 -3.80 -0.87
N ASP A 126 -14.84 -2.53 -0.46
CA ASP A 126 -14.90 -1.40 -1.37
C ASP A 126 -13.72 -1.41 -2.34
N LEU A 127 -12.50 -1.70 -1.86
CA LEU A 127 -11.33 -1.84 -2.72
C LEU A 127 -11.45 -3.02 -3.70
N MET A 128 -11.96 -4.17 -3.25
CA MET A 128 -12.17 -5.34 -4.12
C MET A 128 -13.27 -5.11 -5.16
N ARG A 129 -14.17 -4.15 -4.93
CA ARG A 129 -15.24 -3.75 -5.87
C ARG A 129 -14.79 -2.73 -6.90
N VAL A 130 -13.59 -2.14 -6.76
CA VAL A 130 -13.06 -1.21 -7.75
C VAL A 130 -12.86 -1.95 -9.06
N ASP A 131 -13.65 -1.56 -10.06
CA ASP A 131 -13.52 -2.09 -11.42
C ASP A 131 -12.20 -1.63 -12.05
N SER A 132 -11.59 -2.50 -12.85
CA SER A 132 -10.41 -2.16 -13.65
C SER A 132 -10.82 -1.31 -14.85
N ASP A 133 -10.19 -0.15 -15.04
CA ASP A 133 -10.46 0.76 -16.16
C ASP A 133 -10.23 0.11 -17.54
N VAL A 134 -9.21 -0.76 -17.65
CA VAL A 134 -8.85 -1.46 -18.89
C VAL A 134 -9.05 -2.96 -18.71
N ARG A 135 -9.98 -3.54 -19.48
CA ARG A 135 -10.31 -4.97 -19.47
C ARG A 135 -10.03 -5.61 -20.82
N ASP A 136 -9.57 -6.85 -20.79
CA ASP A 136 -9.49 -7.66 -22.01
C ASP A 136 -10.89 -8.10 -22.43
N ALA A 137 -11.14 -8.13 -23.73
CA ALA A 137 -12.37 -8.67 -24.27
C ALA A 137 -12.47 -10.17 -23.91
N ILE A 138 -13.71 -10.67 -23.71
CA ILE A 138 -13.95 -12.08 -23.44
C ILE A 138 -13.44 -12.91 -24.64
N GLY A 139 -12.47 -13.78 -24.39
CA GLY A 139 -11.85 -14.59 -25.44
C GLY A 139 -10.89 -13.82 -26.37
N ALA A 140 -10.34 -12.69 -25.92
CA ALA A 140 -9.33 -11.96 -26.67
C ALA A 140 -8.16 -12.90 -27.06
N PRO A 141 -7.77 -12.97 -28.35
CA PRO A 141 -6.61 -13.74 -28.78
C PRO A 141 -5.30 -13.07 -28.36
N ASP A 142 -4.21 -13.83 -28.42
CA ASP A 142 -2.88 -13.26 -28.26
C ASP A 142 -2.47 -12.44 -29.50
N LEU A 143 -1.75 -11.35 -29.26
CA LEU A 143 -1.21 -10.48 -30.29
C LEU A 143 -0.20 -11.23 -31.17
N LEU A 144 -0.46 -11.27 -32.48
CA LEU A 144 0.45 -11.86 -33.45
C LEU A 144 1.35 -10.79 -34.07
N VAL A 145 2.56 -10.62 -33.53
CA VAL A 145 3.56 -9.71 -34.08
C VAL A 145 4.34 -10.40 -35.20
N ARG A 146 4.28 -9.87 -36.42
CA ARG A 146 5.02 -10.38 -37.60
C ARG A 146 6.13 -9.43 -38.04
N ARG A 147 5.84 -8.13 -38.07
CA ARG A 147 6.76 -7.08 -38.56
C ARG A 147 6.95 -5.97 -37.54
N GLY A 148 5.99 -5.75 -36.64
CA GLY A 148 6.05 -4.70 -35.62
C GLY A 148 5.70 -3.30 -36.14
N ALA A 149 4.80 -3.18 -37.12
CA ALA A 149 4.27 -1.88 -37.53
C ALA A 149 3.34 -1.30 -36.46
N ILE A 150 3.45 -0.02 -36.14
CA ILE A 150 2.55 0.67 -35.19
C ILE A 150 1.75 1.72 -35.96
N GLU A 151 0.45 1.82 -35.69
CA GLU A 151 -0.41 2.81 -36.32
C GLU A 151 -1.39 3.42 -35.32
N PHE A 152 -1.37 4.74 -35.19
CA PHE A 152 -2.39 5.50 -34.48
C PHE A 152 -3.36 6.04 -35.54
N LYS A 153 -4.65 5.68 -35.43
CA LYS A 153 -5.71 6.11 -36.35
C LYS A 153 -6.71 7.00 -35.64
N HIS A 154 -6.70 8.29 -35.97
CA HIS A 154 -7.66 9.29 -35.47
C HIS A 154 -7.82 9.27 -33.95
N VAL A 155 -6.70 9.14 -33.23
CA VAL A 155 -6.71 8.93 -31.78
C VAL A 155 -7.02 10.23 -31.05
N SER A 156 -8.10 10.23 -30.28
CA SER A 156 -8.44 11.27 -29.32
C SER A 156 -8.45 10.67 -27.92
N PHE A 157 -7.76 11.32 -26.97
CA PHE A 157 -7.64 10.82 -25.59
C PHE A 157 -7.46 11.94 -24.56
N GLY A 158 -8.11 11.81 -23.40
CA GLY A 158 -7.87 12.59 -22.19
C GLY A 158 -7.96 11.72 -20.93
N TYR A 159 -7.22 12.07 -19.88
CA TYR A 159 -7.25 11.34 -18.59
C TYR A 159 -8.55 11.54 -17.80
N GLY A 160 -9.32 12.57 -18.16
CA GLY A 160 -10.64 12.86 -17.63
C GLY A 160 -11.49 13.57 -18.69
N PRO A 161 -12.80 13.70 -18.47
CA PRO A 161 -13.72 14.25 -19.45
C PRO A 161 -13.47 15.74 -19.76
N GLU A 162 -12.81 16.45 -18.84
CA GLU A 162 -12.64 17.90 -18.92
C GLU A 162 -11.61 18.35 -19.96
N ARG A 163 -10.62 17.51 -20.29
CA ARG A 163 -9.52 17.92 -21.16
C ARG A 163 -8.93 16.78 -21.97
N LEU A 164 -9.02 16.91 -23.30
CA LEU A 164 -8.28 16.09 -24.24
C LEU A 164 -6.80 16.47 -24.24
N VAL A 165 -5.94 15.46 -24.17
CA VAL A 165 -4.49 15.56 -24.29
C VAL A 165 -4.05 15.29 -25.72
N LEU A 166 -4.69 14.33 -26.39
CA LEU A 166 -4.51 14.03 -27.80
C LEU A 166 -5.83 14.30 -28.53
N SER A 167 -5.76 14.99 -29.67
CA SER A 167 -6.92 15.34 -30.48
C SER A 167 -6.71 14.89 -31.92
N ASN A 168 -7.42 13.84 -32.35
CA ASN A 168 -7.39 13.30 -33.71
C ASN A 168 -5.97 13.01 -34.26
N VAL A 169 -5.09 12.43 -33.43
CA VAL A 169 -3.71 12.14 -33.79
C VAL A 169 -3.64 10.90 -34.68
N SER A 170 -3.00 11.01 -35.85
CA SER A 170 -2.78 9.91 -36.77
C SER A 170 -1.35 9.85 -37.25
N PHE A 171 -0.68 8.71 -37.07
CA PHE A 171 0.65 8.46 -37.62
C PHE A 171 0.93 6.96 -37.72
N LYS A 172 1.92 6.60 -38.53
CA LYS A 172 2.34 5.22 -38.73
C LYS A 172 3.86 5.10 -38.58
N VAL A 173 4.29 4.14 -37.78
CA VAL A 173 5.70 3.77 -37.61
C VAL A 173 5.95 2.50 -38.41
N PRO A 174 6.78 2.55 -39.48
CA PRO A 174 7.05 1.37 -40.28
C PRO A 174 7.93 0.35 -39.51
N PRO A 175 7.79 -0.95 -39.83
CA PRO A 175 8.64 -2.00 -39.28
C PRO A 175 10.14 -1.71 -39.38
N GLY A 176 10.89 -1.98 -38.32
CA GLY A 176 12.35 -1.86 -38.29
C GLY A 176 12.88 -0.42 -38.40
N SER A 177 12.02 0.59 -38.28
CA SER A 177 12.42 1.99 -38.32
C SER A 177 12.68 2.56 -36.92
N THR A 178 13.64 3.48 -36.83
CA THR A 178 13.88 4.28 -35.63
C THR A 178 13.18 5.63 -35.80
N VAL A 179 12.15 5.88 -34.99
CA VAL A 179 11.37 7.11 -35.04
C VAL A 179 11.52 7.87 -33.73
N ALA A 180 11.72 9.18 -33.83
CA ALA A 180 11.76 10.08 -32.67
C ALA A 180 10.44 10.87 -32.58
N LEU A 181 9.84 10.88 -31.39
CA LEU A 181 8.68 11.70 -31.09
C LEU A 181 9.10 12.93 -30.30
N VAL A 182 9.05 14.10 -30.93
CA VAL A 182 9.47 15.38 -30.35
C VAL A 182 8.30 16.37 -30.27
N GLY A 183 8.38 17.31 -29.34
CA GLY A 183 7.37 18.35 -29.15
C GLY A 183 7.49 19.04 -27.80
N PRO A 184 6.78 20.16 -27.60
CA PRO A 184 6.83 20.94 -26.36
C PRO A 184 6.36 20.13 -25.14
N SER A 185 6.64 20.64 -23.94
CA SER A 185 6.08 20.07 -22.71
C SER A 185 4.55 20.07 -22.80
N GLY A 186 3.91 18.98 -22.35
CA GLY A 186 2.46 18.82 -22.44
C GLY A 186 1.89 18.40 -23.80
N ALA A 187 2.72 18.20 -24.83
CA ALA A 187 2.27 17.76 -26.16
C ALA A 187 1.74 16.30 -26.24
N GLY A 188 1.61 15.59 -25.10
CA GLY A 188 1.07 14.23 -25.06
C GLY A 188 2.05 13.09 -25.42
N LYS A 189 3.37 13.36 -25.48
CA LYS A 189 4.39 12.36 -25.83
C LYS A 189 4.36 11.13 -24.91
N SER A 190 4.35 11.32 -23.60
CA SER A 190 4.28 10.23 -22.62
C SER A 190 2.92 9.51 -22.68
N THR A 191 1.86 10.21 -23.07
CA THR A 191 0.53 9.63 -23.27
C THR A 191 0.53 8.66 -24.45
N ILE A 192 1.21 8.97 -25.55
CA ILE A 192 1.36 8.04 -26.68
C ILE A 192 1.99 6.72 -26.23
N MET A 193 3.07 6.78 -25.43
CA MET A 193 3.70 5.57 -24.88
C MET A 193 2.78 4.79 -23.95
N ARG A 194 2.02 5.49 -23.10
CA ARG A 194 1.05 4.86 -22.18
C ARG A 194 -0.12 4.20 -22.92
N LEU A 195 -0.59 4.79 -24.03
CA LEU A 195 -1.62 4.20 -24.88
C LEU A 195 -1.10 2.99 -25.65
N LEU A 196 0.16 3.03 -26.12
CA LEU A 196 0.79 1.88 -26.78
C LEU A 196 0.94 0.68 -25.83
N PHE A 197 1.28 0.92 -24.57
CA PHE A 197 1.29 -0.09 -23.50
C PHE A 197 -0.10 -0.48 -22.98
N ARG A 198 -1.15 0.18 -23.50
CA ARG A 198 -2.54 0.05 -23.08
C ARG A 198 -2.69 0.15 -21.56
N PHE A 199 -2.09 1.19 -20.97
CA PHE A 199 -2.41 1.61 -19.59
C PHE A 199 -3.74 2.35 -19.54
N TYR A 200 -4.16 2.93 -20.67
CA TYR A 200 -5.45 3.56 -20.87
C TYR A 200 -5.98 3.14 -22.24
N ASP A 201 -7.30 3.04 -22.37
CA ASP A 201 -7.96 2.89 -23.66
C ASP A 201 -8.25 4.29 -24.25
N VAL A 202 -8.23 4.37 -25.59
CA VAL A 202 -8.54 5.62 -26.31
C VAL A 202 -10.03 5.97 -26.20
N ASN A 203 -10.35 7.27 -26.14
CA ASN A 203 -11.75 7.71 -26.18
C ASN A 203 -12.32 7.55 -27.60
N GLU A 204 -11.54 7.92 -28.62
CA GLU A 204 -11.89 7.77 -30.03
C GLU A 204 -10.68 7.29 -30.84
N GLY A 205 -10.95 6.64 -31.97
CA GLY A 205 -9.93 6.09 -32.85
C GLY A 205 -9.44 4.70 -32.44
N ALA A 206 -8.24 4.34 -32.88
CA ALA A 206 -7.62 3.05 -32.59
C ALA A 206 -6.08 3.14 -32.57
N VAL A 207 -5.47 2.34 -31.70
CA VAL A 207 -4.03 2.06 -31.72
C VAL A 207 -3.85 0.63 -32.22
N LEU A 208 -3.07 0.46 -33.29
CA LEU A 208 -2.89 -0.82 -33.95
C LEU A 208 -1.43 -1.25 -33.90
N VAL A 209 -1.21 -2.55 -33.67
CA VAL A 209 0.09 -3.22 -33.83
C VAL A 209 -0.06 -4.31 -34.90
N ASP A 210 0.71 -4.20 -35.99
CA ASP A 210 0.58 -5.03 -37.19
C ASP A 210 -0.87 -5.13 -37.72
N GLY A 211 -1.64 -4.04 -37.56
CA GLY A 211 -3.04 -3.95 -38.00
C GLY A 211 -4.06 -4.52 -37.02
N GLN A 212 -3.64 -5.09 -35.88
CA GLN A 212 -4.52 -5.56 -34.80
C GLN A 212 -4.73 -4.44 -33.78
N ASP A 213 -5.99 -4.17 -33.40
CA ASP A 213 -6.30 -3.18 -32.36
C ASP A 213 -5.88 -3.71 -30.99
N VAL A 214 -5.11 -2.92 -30.25
CA VAL A 214 -4.62 -3.29 -28.91
C VAL A 214 -5.74 -3.63 -27.93
N ARG A 215 -6.96 -3.12 -28.16
CA ARG A 215 -8.16 -3.42 -27.34
C ARG A 215 -8.73 -4.83 -27.58
N THR A 216 -8.40 -5.43 -28.72
CA THR A 216 -8.95 -6.73 -29.15
C THR A 216 -8.05 -7.92 -28.80
N VAL A 217 -6.87 -7.67 -28.25
CA VAL A 217 -5.88 -8.70 -27.88
C VAL A 217 -5.66 -8.74 -26.37
N THR A 218 -5.07 -9.83 -25.88
CA THR A 218 -4.71 -9.94 -24.45
C THR A 218 -3.64 -8.90 -24.07
N GLN A 219 -3.80 -8.24 -22.92
CA GLN A 219 -2.81 -7.27 -22.42
C GLN A 219 -1.44 -7.93 -22.18
N ALA A 220 -1.44 -9.18 -21.74
CA ALA A 220 -0.22 -9.94 -21.48
C ALA A 220 0.60 -10.14 -22.76
N SER A 221 -0.03 -10.58 -23.86
CA SER A 221 0.66 -10.78 -25.14
C SER A 221 1.14 -9.46 -25.75
N LEU A 222 0.35 -8.38 -25.63
CA LEU A 222 0.75 -7.04 -26.06
C LEU A 222 2.04 -6.60 -25.35
N ARG A 223 2.04 -6.60 -24.01
CA ARG A 223 3.17 -6.10 -23.21
C ARG A 223 4.41 -7.00 -23.30
N ALA A 224 4.24 -8.30 -23.52
CA ALA A 224 5.35 -9.22 -23.74
C ALA A 224 6.17 -8.90 -25.01
N ASN A 225 5.56 -8.21 -25.99
CA ASN A 225 6.20 -7.82 -27.24
C ASN A 225 6.74 -6.37 -27.23
N ILE A 226 6.67 -5.65 -26.11
CA ILE A 226 7.12 -4.26 -26.02
C ILE A 226 8.17 -4.11 -24.90
N GLY A 227 9.37 -3.66 -25.27
CA GLY A 227 10.39 -3.20 -24.32
C GLY A 227 10.27 -1.69 -24.08
N VAL A 228 10.49 -1.25 -22.84
CA VAL A 228 10.50 0.18 -22.47
C VAL A 228 11.65 0.47 -21.52
N VAL A 229 12.33 1.59 -21.77
CA VAL A 229 13.32 2.18 -20.85
C VAL A 229 12.73 3.49 -20.35
N PRO A 230 12.23 3.55 -19.10
CA PRO A 230 11.61 4.75 -18.55
C PRO A 230 12.66 5.83 -18.24
N GLN A 231 12.23 7.09 -18.14
CA GLN A 231 13.12 8.18 -17.74
C GLN A 231 13.65 8.02 -16.31
N ASP A 232 12.82 7.50 -15.40
CA ASP A 232 13.19 7.21 -14.03
C ASP A 232 13.09 5.69 -13.81
N THR A 233 14.24 5.02 -13.71
CA THR A 233 14.29 3.59 -13.42
C THR A 233 14.22 3.34 -11.92
N VAL A 234 13.25 2.51 -11.52
CA VAL A 234 13.06 2.08 -10.13
C VAL A 234 13.74 0.72 -9.94
N LEU A 235 14.47 0.58 -8.84
CA LEU A 235 15.03 -0.69 -8.42
C LEU A 235 14.18 -1.28 -7.30
N PHE A 236 13.86 -2.56 -7.41
CA PHE A 236 13.32 -3.31 -6.29
C PHE A 236 14.38 -3.45 -5.20
N ASN A 237 13.94 -3.44 -3.93
CA ASN A 237 14.76 -3.71 -2.76
C ASN A 237 15.19 -5.20 -2.73
N ASN A 238 16.13 -5.56 -3.58
CA ASN A 238 16.60 -6.93 -3.81
C ASN A 238 17.99 -6.89 -4.48
N THR A 239 18.54 -8.04 -4.86
CA THR A 239 19.83 -8.15 -5.54
C THR A 239 19.85 -7.51 -6.93
N VAL A 240 21.03 -7.13 -7.42
CA VAL A 240 21.24 -6.72 -8.82
C VAL A 240 20.77 -7.82 -9.78
N ARG A 241 21.10 -9.09 -9.50
CA ARG A 241 20.65 -10.24 -10.28
C ARG A 241 19.14 -10.26 -10.45
N TYR A 242 18.41 -10.11 -9.34
CA TYR A 242 16.95 -10.11 -9.34
C TYR A 242 16.38 -8.98 -10.22
N ASN A 243 16.93 -7.78 -10.10
CA ASN A 243 16.46 -6.63 -10.87
C ASN A 243 16.68 -6.81 -12.39
N ILE A 244 17.81 -7.39 -12.81
CA ILE A 244 18.06 -7.70 -14.23
C ILE A 244 17.16 -8.85 -14.71
N GLN A 245 17.01 -9.91 -13.89
CA GLN A 245 16.15 -11.05 -14.19
C GLN A 245 14.67 -10.66 -14.28
N TYR A 246 14.26 -9.55 -13.67
CA TYR A 246 12.88 -9.09 -13.70
C TYR A 246 12.33 -8.87 -15.11
N GLY A 247 13.20 -8.57 -16.09
CA GLY A 247 12.79 -8.48 -17.51
C GLY A 247 12.31 -9.82 -18.09
N LYS A 248 12.80 -10.95 -17.58
CA LYS A 248 12.35 -12.30 -17.93
C LYS A 248 12.64 -13.26 -16.78
N LEU A 249 11.61 -13.54 -15.96
CA LEU A 249 11.74 -14.34 -14.73
C LEU A 249 12.29 -15.76 -14.96
N THR A 250 12.12 -16.31 -16.17
CA THR A 250 12.61 -17.64 -16.56
C THR A 250 14.02 -17.61 -17.18
N ALA A 251 14.69 -16.44 -17.21
CA ALA A 251 16.01 -16.31 -17.80
C ALA A 251 17.08 -17.09 -17.00
N PRO A 252 17.94 -17.89 -17.65
CA PRO A 252 19.09 -18.51 -17.02
C PRO A 252 20.14 -17.47 -16.64
N ALA A 253 21.03 -17.84 -15.70
CA ALA A 253 22.10 -16.96 -15.23
C ALA A 253 23.02 -16.42 -16.35
N ALA A 254 23.23 -17.20 -17.41
CA ALA A 254 24.03 -16.79 -18.56
C ALA A 254 23.40 -15.60 -19.32
N ASP A 255 22.08 -15.60 -19.48
CA ASP A 255 21.34 -14.53 -20.16
C ASP A 255 21.41 -13.22 -19.34
N ILE A 256 21.37 -13.33 -18.01
CA ILE A 256 21.51 -12.18 -17.11
C ILE A 256 22.88 -11.52 -17.28
N ILE A 257 23.95 -12.32 -17.33
CA ILE A 257 25.31 -11.82 -17.55
C ILE A 257 25.45 -11.22 -18.95
N SER A 258 24.89 -11.87 -19.96
CA SER A 258 24.91 -11.36 -21.33
C SER A 258 24.16 -10.03 -21.46
N ALA A 259 23.00 -9.89 -20.83
CA ALA A 259 22.23 -8.65 -20.81
C ALA A 259 23.02 -7.52 -20.12
N ALA A 260 23.64 -7.81 -18.97
CA ALA A 260 24.49 -6.85 -18.26
C ALA A 260 25.71 -6.40 -19.08
N LYS A 261 26.29 -7.30 -19.89
CA LYS A 261 27.39 -6.94 -20.81
C LYS A 261 26.91 -6.07 -21.97
N ASN A 262 25.77 -6.41 -22.56
CA ASN A 262 25.18 -5.62 -23.64
C ASN A 262 24.73 -4.22 -23.19
N ALA A 263 24.41 -4.06 -21.90
CA ALA A 263 24.09 -2.79 -21.26
C ALA A 263 25.32 -2.07 -20.64
N ASP A 264 26.53 -2.58 -20.86
CA ASP A 264 27.80 -1.98 -20.38
C ASP A 264 27.88 -1.77 -18.85
N ILE A 265 27.15 -2.57 -18.07
CA ILE A 265 27.11 -2.47 -16.59
C ILE A 265 27.81 -3.65 -15.90
N HIS A 266 28.14 -4.72 -16.63
CA HIS A 266 28.76 -5.94 -16.09
C HIS A 266 30.03 -5.68 -15.27
N ASP A 267 30.99 -4.95 -15.84
CA ASP A 267 32.28 -4.70 -15.18
C ASP A 267 32.09 -3.87 -13.90
N ARG A 268 31.14 -2.94 -13.93
CA ARG A 268 30.76 -2.16 -12.75
C ARG A 268 30.16 -3.04 -11.66
N ILE A 269 29.25 -3.95 -12.01
CA ILE A 269 28.65 -4.89 -11.05
C ILE A 269 29.72 -5.74 -10.37
N LEU A 270 30.76 -6.17 -11.10
CA LEU A 270 31.86 -6.94 -10.52
C LEU A 270 32.69 -6.17 -9.49
N THR A 271 32.64 -4.83 -9.49
CA THR A 271 33.29 -4.01 -8.46
C THR A 271 32.50 -3.91 -7.15
N PHE A 272 31.25 -4.37 -7.12
CA PHE A 272 30.43 -4.35 -5.91
C PHE A 272 30.86 -5.47 -4.94
N PRO A 273 30.65 -5.29 -3.62
CA PRO A 273 31.11 -6.25 -2.61
C PRO A 273 30.66 -7.70 -2.86
N ASP A 274 29.39 -7.88 -3.24
CA ASP A 274 28.79 -9.19 -3.51
C ASP A 274 28.46 -9.39 -5.01
N ALA A 275 29.08 -8.58 -5.88
CA ALA A 275 28.82 -8.55 -7.31
C ALA A 275 27.30 -8.56 -7.64
N TYR A 276 26.82 -9.58 -8.35
CA TYR A 276 25.41 -9.75 -8.72
C TYR A 276 24.45 -9.99 -7.55
N ASP A 277 24.96 -10.47 -6.41
CA ASP A 277 24.17 -10.70 -5.19
C ASP A 277 24.12 -9.44 -4.30
N THR A 278 24.74 -8.34 -4.73
CA THR A 278 24.68 -7.06 -4.03
C THR A 278 23.24 -6.56 -3.95
N GLN A 279 22.80 -6.25 -2.74
CA GLN A 279 21.48 -5.69 -2.47
C GLN A 279 21.42 -4.22 -2.93
N VAL A 280 20.44 -3.89 -3.76
CA VAL A 280 20.16 -2.54 -4.27
C VAL A 280 18.75 -2.09 -3.88
N GLY A 281 18.44 -0.81 -4.12
CA GLY A 281 17.15 -0.18 -3.80
C GLY A 281 17.28 0.96 -2.80
N GLU A 282 16.18 1.33 -2.15
CA GLU A 282 16.14 2.43 -1.17
C GLU A 282 16.99 2.16 0.07
N ARG A 283 17.08 0.88 0.46
CA ARG A 283 17.83 0.42 1.65
C ARG A 283 19.16 -0.28 1.33
N GLY A 284 19.48 -0.42 0.05
CA GLY A 284 20.68 -1.12 -0.44
C GLY A 284 21.76 -0.16 -0.96
N LEU A 285 22.69 -0.70 -1.73
CA LEU A 285 23.67 0.10 -2.48
C LEU A 285 22.94 1.06 -3.43
N ARG A 286 23.26 2.35 -3.33
CA ARG A 286 22.72 3.37 -4.23
C ARG A 286 23.54 3.39 -5.52
N LEU A 287 22.85 3.12 -6.63
CA LEU A 287 23.39 3.31 -7.97
C LEU A 287 23.19 4.77 -8.42
N SER A 288 24.14 5.29 -9.20
CA SER A 288 24.01 6.57 -9.90
C SER A 288 22.90 6.50 -10.95
N GLY A 289 22.43 7.66 -11.43
CA GLY A 289 21.36 7.71 -12.43
C GLY A 289 21.70 6.98 -13.72
N GLY A 290 22.95 7.06 -14.17
CA GLY A 290 23.43 6.34 -15.36
C GLY A 290 23.55 4.84 -15.16
N GLU A 291 23.95 4.38 -13.97
CA GLU A 291 24.02 2.94 -13.65
C GLU A 291 22.64 2.30 -13.47
N LYS A 292 21.62 3.11 -13.16
CA LYS A 292 20.22 2.65 -13.09
C LYS A 292 19.56 2.51 -14.46
N GLN A 293 20.03 3.29 -15.45
CA GLN A 293 19.53 3.26 -16.82
C GLN A 293 20.19 2.11 -17.58
#